data_AF-A0A914FP40-F1
#
_entry.id   AF-A0A914FP40-F1
#
_cell.length_a   1.000
_cell.length_b   1.000
_cell.length_c   1.000
_cell.angle_alpha   90.00
_cell.angle_beta   90.00
_cell.angle_gamma   90.00
#
_symmetry.space_group_name_H-M   'P 1'
#
loop_
_entity.id
_entity.type
_entity.pdbx_description
1 polymer ?
#
loop_
_entity_poly.entity_id
_entity_poly.type
_entity_poly.pdbx_seq_one_letter_code
_entity_poly.pdbx_strand_id
1 'polypeptide(L)'
;MVNFVAAAFIESQIINNTNLANQYFEKSYSNGKWEKFIHYSIKPCAGYFNGVCQVIITRSTPLNMVVIAFRGTVEKDQMSNKADTTLIDFVTWPYNASFGRVNKYFFAASESLWNNYIESTIKENEGYTIAFSGHSIGGAIATLTALKARHLGLVDDNKMKLYTFGEPRIGDYEFANNFQSLISQSYRIVHDSGK
;
A
#
# COMPACT_ATOMS: atom_id res chain seq x y z
N MET A 1 -0.76 -6.24 18.75
CA MET A 1 -1.18 -5.80 17.41
C MET A 1 -0.01 -5.00 16.84
N VAL A 2 0.62 -5.46 15.75
CA VAL A 2 1.72 -4.72 15.09
C VAL A 2 1.18 -3.34 14.71
N ASN A 3 1.91 -2.27 15.00
CA ASN A 3 1.43 -0.89 14.87
C ASN A 3 1.42 -0.44 13.40
N PHE A 4 0.69 -1.17 12.53
CA PHE A 4 0.59 -0.94 11.08
C PHE A 4 0.16 0.48 10.72
N VAL A 5 -0.53 1.14 11.65
CA VAL A 5 -0.84 2.57 11.65
C VAL A 5 0.46 3.37 11.57
N ALA A 6 1.40 3.18 12.48
CA ALA A 6 2.63 3.96 12.52
C ALA A 6 3.43 3.86 11.22
N ALA A 7 3.49 2.68 10.58
CA ALA A 7 4.15 2.54 9.27
C ALA A 7 3.41 3.28 8.14
N ALA A 8 2.08 3.35 8.18
CA ALA A 8 1.26 4.11 7.22
C ALA A 8 1.30 5.63 7.46
N PHE A 9 1.64 6.07 8.67
CA PHE A 9 1.60 7.48 9.10
C PHE A 9 2.98 8.15 9.25
N ILE A 10 4.09 7.49 8.94
CA ILE A 10 5.42 8.15 8.99
C ILE A 10 5.40 9.38 8.08
N GLU A 11 5.68 10.55 8.65
CA GLU A 11 5.60 11.85 7.95
C GLU A 11 6.67 11.98 6.87
N SER A 12 6.33 12.57 5.72
CA SER A 12 7.28 12.74 4.60
C SER A 12 8.53 13.54 4.97
N GLN A 13 8.45 14.43 5.97
CA GLN A 13 9.62 15.16 6.48
C GLN A 13 10.55 14.28 7.33
N ILE A 14 10.00 13.27 8.02
CA ILE A 14 10.76 12.27 8.76
C ILE A 14 11.47 11.32 7.80
N ILE A 15 10.82 11.00 6.70
CA ILE A 15 11.23 9.99 5.73
C ILE A 15 12.47 10.39 4.90
N ASN A 16 12.70 11.69 4.69
CA ASN A 16 13.93 12.17 4.04
C ASN A 16 15.19 12.02 4.91
N ASN A 17 15.01 11.65 6.18
CA ASN A 17 16.08 11.37 7.11
C ASN A 17 15.94 9.92 7.61
N THR A 18 16.66 9.00 6.97
CA THR A 18 16.63 7.56 7.29
C THR A 18 16.84 7.27 8.77
N ASN A 19 17.68 8.05 9.46
CA ASN A 19 17.92 7.89 10.90
C ASN A 19 16.70 8.29 11.74
N LEU A 20 16.03 9.38 11.36
CA LEU A 20 14.81 9.82 12.05
C LEU A 20 13.66 8.85 11.79
N ALA A 21 13.51 8.38 10.54
CA ALA A 21 12.54 7.34 10.20
C ALA A 21 12.76 6.05 10.99
N ASN A 22 14.01 5.60 11.13
CA ASN A 22 14.37 4.47 11.99
C ASN A 22 14.01 4.74 13.45
N GLN A 23 14.24 5.94 13.98
CA GLN A 23 13.91 6.27 15.36
C GLN A 23 12.39 6.25 15.64
N TYR A 24 11.57 6.80 14.74
CA TYR A 24 10.11 6.73 14.87
C TYR A 24 9.59 5.31 14.69
N PHE A 25 10.22 4.54 13.81
CA PHE A 25 9.93 3.14 13.62
C PHE A 25 10.25 2.34 14.89
N GLU A 26 11.46 2.46 15.45
CA GLU A 26 11.83 1.82 16.72
C GLU A 26 10.90 2.22 17.86
N LYS A 27 10.49 3.49 17.97
CA LYS A 27 9.49 3.90 18.96
C LYS A 27 8.13 3.23 18.75
N SER A 28 7.72 3.05 17.50
CA SER A 28 6.45 2.42 17.12
C SER A 28 6.47 0.90 17.23
N TYR A 29 7.67 0.32 17.21
CA TYR A 29 7.94 -1.12 17.16
C TYR A 29 9.03 -1.52 18.17
N SER A 30 8.96 -0.97 19.38
CA SER A 30 9.99 -0.94 20.44
C SER A 30 10.39 -2.28 21.06
N ASN A 31 10.05 -3.39 20.41
CA ASN A 31 10.31 -4.74 20.89
C ASN A 31 11.65 -5.30 20.40
N GLY A 32 12.46 -4.53 19.65
CA GLY A 32 13.78 -4.96 19.15
C GLY A 32 13.75 -6.08 18.11
N LYS A 33 12.60 -6.34 17.48
CA LYS A 33 12.41 -7.48 16.56
C LYS A 33 12.58 -7.14 15.08
N TRP A 34 12.87 -5.89 14.71
CA TRP A 34 12.88 -5.45 13.32
C TRP A 34 14.30 -5.11 12.88
N GLU A 35 14.70 -5.62 11.71
CA GLU A 35 16.11 -5.72 11.30
C GLU A 35 16.42 -4.95 10.01
N LYS A 36 15.42 -4.69 9.17
CA LYS A 36 15.59 -4.01 7.89
C LYS A 36 14.58 -2.87 7.79
N PHE A 37 15.04 -1.70 7.36
CA PHE A 37 14.19 -0.57 7.00
C PHE A 37 14.68 0.00 5.68
N ILE A 38 13.81 0.02 4.68
CA ILE A 38 14.10 0.62 3.38
C ILE A 38 12.96 1.57 3.03
N HIS A 39 13.32 2.74 2.51
CA HIS A 39 12.35 3.70 2.00
C HIS A 39 12.70 4.07 0.56
N TYR A 40 11.70 3.98 -0.32
CA TYR A 40 11.80 4.40 -1.70
C TYR A 40 10.73 5.44 -2.03
N SER A 41 11.07 6.37 -2.92
CA SER A 41 10.18 7.44 -3.38
C SER A 41 10.30 7.60 -4.88
N ILE A 42 9.15 7.66 -5.57
CA ILE A 42 9.05 7.90 -7.02
C ILE A 42 8.33 9.23 -7.24
N LYS A 43 8.94 10.10 -8.05
CA LYS A 43 8.36 11.36 -8.53
C LYS A 43 8.70 11.52 -10.04
N PRO A 44 7.72 11.77 -10.93
CA PRO A 44 6.29 11.82 -10.67
C PRO A 44 5.69 10.43 -10.41
N CYS A 45 4.76 10.32 -9.47
CA CYS A 45 4.06 9.05 -9.25
C CYS A 45 3.23 8.66 -10.47
N ALA A 46 3.39 7.43 -10.96
CA ALA A 46 2.62 6.87 -12.08
C ALA A 46 2.72 7.69 -13.38
N GLY A 47 3.75 8.55 -13.53
CA GLY A 47 3.86 9.47 -14.67
C GLY A 47 2.82 10.61 -14.67
N TYR A 48 1.99 10.72 -13.62
CA TYR A 48 0.94 11.72 -13.49
C TYR A 48 1.35 12.82 -12.50
N PHE A 49 1.60 14.04 -13.03
CA PHE A 49 1.75 15.29 -12.27
C PHE A 49 2.84 15.29 -11.18
N ASN A 50 2.93 16.36 -10.38
CA ASN A 50 3.88 16.54 -9.28
C ASN A 50 3.68 15.58 -8.07
N GLY A 51 2.85 14.54 -8.21
CA GLY A 51 2.56 13.59 -7.14
C GLY A 51 3.78 12.73 -6.78
N VAL A 52 3.83 12.27 -5.54
CA VAL A 52 4.90 11.39 -5.03
C VAL A 52 4.30 10.11 -4.50
N CYS A 53 4.88 8.98 -4.88
CA CYS A 53 4.53 7.67 -4.34
C CYS A 53 5.72 7.11 -3.59
N GLN A 54 5.48 6.67 -2.37
CA GLN A 54 6.49 6.21 -1.45
C GLN A 54 6.12 4.82 -0.95
N VAL A 55 7.14 4.01 -0.72
CA VAL A 55 7.01 2.73 -0.04
C VAL A 55 8.07 2.60 1.04
N ILE A 56 7.65 2.08 2.18
CA ILE A 56 8.49 1.75 3.32
C ILE A 56 8.41 0.25 3.53
N ILE A 57 9.55 -0.41 3.56
CA ILE A 57 9.67 -1.85 3.68
C ILE A 57 10.46 -2.16 4.94
N THR A 58 9.90 -3.02 5.78
CA THR A 58 10.58 -3.49 6.99
C THR A 58 10.43 -4.98 7.18
N ARG A 59 11.44 -5.61 7.79
CA ARG A 59 11.46 -7.05 8.05
C ARG A 59 11.75 -7.34 9.51
N SER A 60 11.05 -8.33 10.04
CA SER A 60 11.30 -8.94 11.34
C SER A 60 11.49 -10.45 11.17
N THR A 61 12.73 -10.93 11.32
CA THR A 61 13.02 -12.36 11.34
C THR A 61 12.40 -13.06 12.55
N PRO A 62 12.44 -12.50 13.79
CA PRO A 62 11.79 -13.12 14.96
C PRO A 62 10.27 -13.24 14.85
N LEU A 63 9.61 -12.38 14.06
CA LEU A 63 8.18 -12.46 13.81
C LEU A 63 7.84 -13.17 12.48
N ASN A 64 8.85 -13.59 11.72
CA ASN A 64 8.72 -14.10 10.35
C ASN A 64 7.78 -13.24 9.48
N MET A 65 7.98 -11.91 9.52
CA MET A 65 7.08 -10.93 8.92
C MET A 65 7.82 -9.84 8.16
N VAL A 66 7.27 -9.43 7.02
CA VAL A 66 7.62 -8.23 6.27
C VAL A 66 6.42 -7.29 6.26
N VAL A 67 6.65 -6.00 6.51
CA VAL A 67 5.63 -4.96 6.34
C VAL A 67 6.02 -4.06 5.18
N ILE A 68 5.08 -3.86 4.27
CA ILE A 68 5.21 -3.01 3.09
C ILE A 68 4.14 -1.93 3.21
N ALA A 69 4.55 -0.72 3.59
CA ALA A 69 3.67 0.41 3.84
C ALA A 69 3.77 1.45 2.73
N PHE A 70 2.62 1.92 2.25
CA PHE A 70 2.52 2.81 1.10
C PHE A 70 2.00 4.18 1.48
N ARG A 71 2.51 5.19 0.80
CA ARG A 71 2.05 6.58 0.88
C ARG A 71 1.98 7.19 -0.50
N GLY A 72 0.85 7.83 -0.81
CA GLY A 72 0.70 8.65 -2.01
C GLY A 72 0.35 10.08 -1.62
N THR A 73 0.90 11.07 -2.32
CA THR A 73 0.52 12.47 -2.20
C THR A 73 0.12 13.06 -3.54
N VAL A 74 -0.96 13.85 -3.51
CA VAL A 74 -1.33 14.80 -4.55
C VAL A 74 -1.23 16.21 -3.94
N GLU A 75 -0.59 17.16 -4.64
CA GLU A 75 -0.47 18.54 -4.15
C GLU A 75 -1.86 19.18 -3.95
N LYS A 76 -2.04 19.87 -2.81
CA LYS A 76 -3.34 20.33 -2.28
C LYS A 76 -4.13 21.25 -3.23
N ASP A 77 -3.46 21.99 -4.11
CA ASP A 77 -4.11 22.90 -5.07
C ASP A 77 -4.98 22.19 -6.12
N GLN A 78 -4.94 20.85 -6.19
CA GLN A 78 -5.69 20.08 -7.18
C GLN A 78 -6.74 19.14 -6.55
N MET A 79 -6.79 18.99 -5.22
CA MET A 79 -7.83 18.21 -4.53
C MET A 79 -9.22 18.85 -4.65
N SER A 80 -9.31 20.18 -4.79
CA SER A 80 -10.59 20.90 -4.89
C SER A 80 -11.23 20.86 -6.28
N ASN A 81 -10.46 20.66 -7.35
CA ASN A 81 -10.97 20.77 -8.73
C ASN A 81 -10.83 19.49 -9.58
N LYS A 82 -10.03 18.48 -9.17
CA LYS A 82 -9.76 17.28 -9.98
C LYS A 82 -9.87 15.94 -9.27
N ALA A 83 -10.17 15.93 -7.97
CA ALA A 83 -10.59 14.70 -7.31
C ALA A 83 -11.77 14.04 -8.08
N ASP A 84 -12.58 14.82 -8.78
CA ASP A 84 -13.72 14.29 -9.52
C ASP A 84 -13.42 13.77 -10.93
N THR A 85 -12.30 14.12 -11.57
CA THR A 85 -12.03 13.75 -12.98
C THR A 85 -10.94 12.70 -13.19
N THR A 86 -9.96 12.58 -12.30
CA THR A 86 -8.97 11.47 -12.33
C THR A 86 -9.40 10.26 -11.51
N LEU A 87 -10.42 10.39 -10.63
CA LEU A 87 -10.98 9.28 -9.86
C LEU A 87 -12.05 8.47 -10.63
N ILE A 88 -12.48 8.94 -11.82
CA ILE A 88 -13.53 8.30 -12.64
C ILE A 88 -13.01 7.47 -13.81
N ASP A 89 -11.71 7.49 -14.12
CA ASP A 89 -11.13 6.60 -15.12
C ASP A 89 -10.84 5.23 -14.53
N PHE A 90 -11.47 4.20 -15.11
CA PHE A 90 -11.28 2.80 -14.72
C PHE A 90 -10.63 1.99 -15.83
N VAL A 91 -9.78 1.05 -15.44
CA VAL A 91 -9.19 0.05 -16.32
C VAL A 91 -9.60 -1.34 -15.84
N THR A 92 -9.81 -2.25 -16.78
CA THR A 92 -10.03 -3.67 -16.47
C THR A 92 -8.79 -4.23 -15.78
N TRP A 93 -8.99 -5.01 -14.71
CA TRP A 93 -7.90 -5.71 -14.05
C TRP A 93 -7.18 -6.64 -15.05
N PRO A 94 -5.89 -6.41 -15.35
CA PRO A 94 -5.28 -7.02 -16.53
C PRO A 94 -4.95 -8.50 -16.34
N TYR A 95 -4.90 -9.00 -15.09
CA TYR A 95 -4.56 -10.39 -14.81
C TYR A 95 -5.77 -11.34 -14.85
N ASN A 96 -6.99 -10.79 -14.84
CA ASN A 96 -8.22 -11.52 -15.07
C ASN A 96 -9.33 -10.50 -15.41
N ALA A 97 -9.77 -10.51 -16.68
CA ALA A 97 -10.73 -9.53 -17.18
C ALA A 97 -12.10 -9.60 -16.47
N SER A 98 -12.48 -10.77 -15.96
CA SER A 98 -13.72 -10.98 -15.20
C SER A 98 -13.59 -10.59 -13.73
N PHE A 99 -12.41 -10.12 -13.29
CA PHE A 99 -12.20 -9.71 -11.90
C PHE A 99 -12.88 -8.36 -11.59
N GLY A 100 -13.15 -7.55 -12.60
CA GLY A 100 -13.73 -6.21 -12.48
C GLY A 100 -12.73 -5.12 -12.88
N ARG A 101 -13.12 -3.86 -12.63
CA ARG A 101 -12.32 -2.68 -13.02
C ARG A 101 -11.85 -1.90 -11.81
N VAL A 102 -10.67 -1.32 -11.95
CA VAL A 102 -9.99 -0.53 -10.91
C VAL A 102 -9.67 0.86 -11.42
N ASN A 103 -9.59 1.83 -10.51
CA ASN A 103 -9.21 3.19 -10.86
C ASN A 103 -7.80 3.19 -11.49
N LYS A 104 -7.70 3.85 -12.65
CA LYS A 104 -6.50 3.87 -13.50
C LYS A 104 -5.29 4.48 -12.80
N TYR A 105 -5.49 5.54 -12.02
CA TYR A 105 -4.40 6.21 -11.32
C TYR A 105 -3.83 5.31 -10.21
N PHE A 106 -4.69 4.73 -9.38
CA PHE A 106 -4.22 3.82 -8.32
C PHE A 106 -3.50 2.60 -8.89
N PHE A 107 -4.01 2.04 -10.00
CA PHE A 107 -3.36 0.94 -10.69
C PHE A 107 -1.98 1.32 -11.23
N ALA A 108 -1.86 2.44 -11.94
CA ALA A 108 -0.57 2.89 -12.46
C ALA A 108 0.43 3.22 -11.34
N ALA A 109 -0.03 3.75 -10.21
CA ALA A 109 0.78 4.00 -9.02
C ALA A 109 1.27 2.70 -8.37
N SER A 110 0.42 1.69 -8.23
CA SER A 110 0.83 0.38 -7.74
C SER A 110 1.83 -0.29 -8.67
N GLU A 111 1.62 -0.24 -10.00
CA GLU A 111 2.55 -0.82 -10.97
C GLU A 111 3.93 -0.16 -10.94
N SER A 112 3.97 1.16 -10.78
CA SER A 112 5.22 1.91 -10.69
C SER A 112 6.07 1.46 -9.50
N LEU A 113 5.47 1.26 -8.33
CA LEU A 113 6.19 0.75 -7.16
C LEU A 113 6.49 -0.75 -7.28
N TRP A 114 5.56 -1.52 -7.86
CA TRP A 114 5.69 -2.96 -8.04
C TRP A 114 6.98 -3.33 -8.76
N ASN A 115 7.15 -2.79 -9.97
CA ASN A 115 8.23 -3.15 -10.87
C ASN A 115 9.61 -2.72 -10.34
N ASN A 116 9.66 -1.68 -9.50
CA ASN A 116 10.92 -1.16 -8.98
C ASN A 116 11.34 -1.82 -7.65
N TYR A 117 10.38 -2.14 -6.77
CA TYR A 117 10.71 -2.45 -5.37
C TYR A 117 9.95 -3.62 -4.77
N ILE A 118 8.69 -3.86 -5.14
CA ILE A 118 7.83 -4.78 -4.40
C ILE A 118 8.03 -6.22 -4.81
N GLU A 119 8.15 -6.49 -6.11
CA GLU A 119 8.27 -7.86 -6.60
C GLU A 119 9.53 -8.55 -6.06
N SER A 120 10.67 -7.86 -6.16
CA SER A 120 11.95 -8.34 -5.60
C SER A 120 11.86 -8.51 -4.09
N THR A 121 11.27 -7.55 -3.37
CA THR A 121 11.09 -7.65 -1.92
C THR A 121 10.28 -8.89 -1.53
N ILE A 122 9.17 -9.17 -2.21
CA ILE A 122 8.35 -10.34 -1.91
C ILE A 122 9.13 -11.63 -2.18
N LYS A 123 9.81 -11.71 -3.33
CA LYS A 123 10.63 -12.88 -3.71
C LYS A 123 11.80 -13.12 -2.75
N GLU A 124 12.48 -12.06 -2.30
CA GLU A 124 13.57 -12.14 -1.31
C GLU A 124 13.11 -12.61 0.08
N ASN A 125 11.82 -12.54 0.37
CA ASN A 125 11.24 -12.90 1.65
C ASN A 125 10.17 -14.00 1.50
N GLU A 126 10.39 -14.91 0.55
CA GLU A 126 9.54 -16.09 0.38
C GLU A 126 9.39 -16.84 1.70
N GLY A 127 8.15 -17.26 2.00
CA GLY A 127 7.82 -17.96 3.23
C GLY A 127 7.46 -17.07 4.43
N TYR A 128 7.78 -15.77 4.40
CA TYR A 128 7.39 -14.81 5.42
C TYR A 128 5.90 -14.44 5.30
N THR A 129 5.32 -13.99 6.41
CA THR A 129 4.04 -13.25 6.35
C THR A 129 4.28 -11.87 5.77
N ILE A 130 3.55 -11.48 4.73
CA ILE A 130 3.63 -10.15 4.13
C ILE A 130 2.41 -9.33 4.54
N ALA A 131 2.64 -8.21 5.21
CA ALA A 131 1.61 -7.28 5.61
C ALA A 131 1.71 -5.99 4.79
N PHE A 132 0.66 -5.70 4.03
CA PHE A 132 0.51 -4.48 3.26
C PHE A 132 -0.26 -3.46 4.08
N SER A 133 0.18 -2.20 4.06
CA SER A 133 -0.49 -1.12 4.79
C SER A 133 -0.47 0.20 4.03
N GLY A 134 -1.44 1.07 4.26
CA GLY A 134 -1.42 2.40 3.68
C GLY A 134 -2.54 3.31 4.14
N HIS A 135 -2.30 4.62 4.08
CA HIS A 135 -3.28 5.65 4.41
C HIS A 135 -3.72 6.42 3.16
N SER A 136 -5.02 6.73 3.05
CA SER A 136 -5.62 7.47 1.93
C SER A 136 -5.25 6.83 0.58
N ILE A 137 -4.60 7.57 -0.34
CA ILE A 137 -4.08 7.05 -1.61
C ILE A 137 -3.13 5.86 -1.40
N GLY A 138 -2.32 5.88 -0.34
CA GLY A 138 -1.45 4.76 0.01
C GLY A 138 -2.24 3.49 0.33
N GLY A 139 -3.45 3.61 0.88
CA GLY A 139 -4.35 2.48 1.09
C GLY A 139 -4.76 1.84 -0.24
N ALA A 140 -5.11 2.65 -1.24
CA ALA A 140 -5.49 2.15 -2.56
C ALA A 140 -4.34 1.40 -3.25
N ILE A 141 -3.13 1.95 -3.15
CA ILE A 141 -1.90 1.32 -3.67
C ILE A 141 -1.63 0.00 -2.93
N ALA A 142 -1.79 -0.03 -1.60
CA ALA A 142 -1.60 -1.24 -0.79
C ALA A 142 -2.57 -2.36 -1.21
N THR A 143 -3.85 -2.03 -1.41
CA THR A 143 -4.89 -2.98 -1.81
C THR A 143 -4.59 -3.61 -3.17
N LEU A 144 -4.26 -2.81 -4.18
CA LEU A 144 -3.95 -3.32 -5.53
C LEU A 144 -2.64 -4.11 -5.55
N THR A 145 -1.66 -3.72 -4.73
CA THR A 145 -0.39 -4.44 -4.59
C THR A 145 -0.58 -5.79 -3.93
N ALA A 146 -1.38 -5.86 -2.85
CA ALA A 146 -1.74 -7.11 -2.20
C ALA A 146 -2.50 -8.04 -3.16
N LEU A 147 -3.47 -7.50 -3.90
CA LEU A 147 -4.19 -8.25 -4.92
C LEU A 147 -3.26 -8.83 -5.98
N LYS A 148 -2.34 -8.02 -6.55
CA LYS A 148 -1.38 -8.50 -7.54
C LYS A 148 -0.49 -9.60 -6.98
N ALA A 149 0.04 -9.44 -5.77
CA ALA A 149 0.85 -10.47 -5.11
C ALA A 149 0.10 -11.79 -4.94
N ARG A 150 -1.18 -11.71 -4.55
CA ARG A 150 -2.04 -12.89 -4.39
C ARG A 150 -2.37 -13.55 -5.73
N HIS A 151 -2.71 -12.74 -6.74
CA HIS A 151 -3.07 -13.19 -8.09
C HIS A 151 -1.92 -13.88 -8.81
N LEU A 152 -0.69 -13.36 -8.64
CA LEU A 152 0.53 -13.96 -9.19
C LEU A 152 1.02 -15.19 -8.39
N GLY A 153 0.34 -15.56 -7.30
CA GLY A 153 0.74 -16.69 -6.45
C GLY A 153 2.04 -16.44 -5.67
N LEU A 154 2.47 -15.18 -5.51
CA LEU A 154 3.71 -14.84 -4.80
C LEU A 154 3.53 -14.82 -3.28
N VAL A 155 2.29 -14.62 -2.81
CA VAL A 155 1.95 -14.63 -1.39
C VAL A 155 0.63 -15.38 -1.22
N ASP A 156 0.66 -16.43 -0.39
CA ASP A 156 -0.54 -17.19 -0.01
C ASP A 156 -1.48 -16.35 0.86
N ASP A 157 -2.79 -16.60 0.76
CA ASP A 157 -3.82 -15.87 1.51
C ASP A 157 -3.58 -15.91 3.03
N ASN A 158 -3.21 -17.07 3.58
CA ASN A 158 -2.92 -17.23 5.00
C ASN A 158 -1.62 -16.56 5.48
N LYS A 159 -0.77 -16.10 4.55
CA LYS A 159 0.47 -15.34 4.81
C LYS A 159 0.34 -13.88 4.39
N MET A 160 -0.85 -13.46 3.96
CA MET A 160 -1.11 -12.09 3.55
C MET A 160 -1.91 -11.36 4.62
N LYS A 161 -1.57 -10.11 4.88
CA LYS A 161 -2.41 -9.19 5.67
C LYS A 161 -2.52 -7.86 4.95
N LEU A 162 -3.70 -7.26 4.96
CA LEU A 162 -3.91 -5.93 4.42
C LEU A 162 -4.61 -5.05 5.45
N TYR A 163 -4.01 -3.90 5.77
CA TYR A 163 -4.56 -2.90 6.67
C TYR A 163 -4.56 -1.53 5.99
N THR A 164 -5.74 -0.99 5.70
CA THR A 164 -5.85 0.33 5.07
C THR A 164 -6.56 1.31 5.98
N PHE A 165 -6.18 2.59 5.89
CA PHE A 165 -6.69 3.67 6.73
C PHE A 165 -7.22 4.80 5.86
N GLY A 166 -8.52 5.09 5.92
CA GLY A 166 -9.13 6.15 5.10
C GLY A 166 -8.97 5.90 3.59
N GLU A 167 -8.83 4.65 3.17
CA GLU A 167 -8.73 4.26 1.76
C GLU A 167 -9.97 4.75 0.98
N PRO A 168 -9.84 5.32 -0.23
CA PRO A 168 -10.98 5.66 -1.09
C PRO A 168 -11.65 4.41 -1.67
N ARG A 169 -12.72 4.57 -2.45
CA ARG A 169 -13.20 3.48 -3.32
C ARG A 169 -12.27 3.37 -4.52
N ILE A 170 -11.87 2.15 -4.89
CA ILE A 170 -10.80 1.93 -5.89
C ILE A 170 -11.22 1.07 -7.08
N GLY A 171 -12.41 0.47 -7.05
CA GLY A 171 -12.89 -0.44 -8.07
C GLY A 171 -14.41 -0.53 -8.11
N ASP A 172 -14.93 -1.21 -9.11
CA ASP A 172 -16.36 -1.47 -9.26
C ASP A 172 -16.86 -2.62 -8.39
N TYR A 173 -18.16 -2.93 -8.51
CA TYR A 173 -18.81 -3.96 -7.71
C TYR A 173 -18.20 -5.35 -7.92
N GLU A 174 -17.89 -5.71 -9.18
CA GLU A 174 -17.26 -6.99 -9.51
C GLU A 174 -15.89 -7.10 -8.84
N PHE A 175 -15.08 -6.04 -8.94
CA PHE A 175 -13.81 -5.96 -8.23
C PHE A 175 -13.98 -6.17 -6.73
N ALA A 176 -14.91 -5.45 -6.09
CA ALA A 176 -15.12 -5.53 -4.66
C ALA A 176 -15.52 -6.96 -4.21
N ASN A 177 -16.42 -7.60 -4.95
CA ASN A 177 -16.89 -8.95 -4.65
C ASN A 177 -15.77 -10.00 -4.81
N ASN A 178 -15.04 -9.94 -5.91
CA ASN A 178 -13.94 -10.87 -6.18
C ASN A 178 -12.77 -10.67 -5.22
N PHE A 179 -12.45 -9.41 -4.89
CA PHE A 179 -11.40 -9.07 -3.92
C PHE A 179 -11.68 -9.69 -2.55
N GLN A 180 -12.91 -9.54 -2.04
CA GLN A 180 -13.31 -10.05 -0.72
C GLN A 180 -13.20 -11.58 -0.61
N SER A 181 -13.38 -12.30 -1.72
CA SER A 181 -13.22 -13.76 -1.77
C SER A 181 -11.76 -14.22 -1.84
N LEU A 182 -10.85 -13.37 -2.30
CA LEU A 182 -9.47 -13.75 -2.62
C LEU A 182 -8.48 -13.43 -1.49
N ILE A 183 -8.76 -12.37 -0.72
CA ILE A 183 -7.93 -11.91 0.41
C ILE A 183 -8.78 -11.92 1.68
N SER A 184 -8.60 -12.95 2.51
CA SER A 184 -9.42 -13.15 3.71
C SER A 184 -9.05 -12.20 4.86
N GLN A 185 -7.79 -11.78 4.94
CA GLN A 185 -7.26 -10.93 6.02
C GLN A 185 -7.09 -9.47 5.58
N SER A 186 -8.16 -8.86 5.04
CA SER A 186 -8.20 -7.45 4.68
C SER A 186 -9.06 -6.62 5.64
N TYR A 187 -8.51 -5.53 6.16
CA TYR A 187 -9.17 -4.63 7.11
C TYR A 187 -9.09 -3.19 6.61
N ARG A 188 -10.25 -2.57 6.36
CA ARG A 188 -10.36 -1.16 6.00
C ARG A 188 -10.86 -0.37 7.20
N ILE A 189 -9.97 0.41 7.79
CA ILE A 189 -10.27 1.26 8.93
C ILE A 189 -10.64 2.65 8.44
N VAL A 190 -11.83 3.12 8.83
CA VAL A 190 -12.32 4.47 8.53
C VAL A 190 -12.52 5.22 9.85
N HIS A 191 -12.14 6.50 9.87
CA HIS A 191 -12.44 7.35 11.01
C HIS A 191 -13.86 7.89 10.85
N ASP A 192 -14.72 7.58 11.81
CA ASP A 192 -16.05 8.16 11.86
C ASP A 192 -15.95 9.65 12.23
N SER A 193 -16.64 10.49 11.46
CA SER A 193 -16.66 11.95 11.68
C SER A 193 -17.66 12.38 12.75
N GLY A 194 -18.40 11.45 13.36
CA GLY A 194 -19.21 11.69 14.56
C GLY A 194 -20.27 12.80 14.39
N LYS A 195 -20.88 12.90 13.20
CA LYS A 195 -21.99 13.81 12.94
C LYS A 195 -23.30 13.06 12.78
#